data_AF-A0A3P7YMZ4-F1
#
_entry.id   AF-A0A3P7YMZ4-F1
#
_cell.length_a   1.000
_cell.length_b   1.000
_cell.length_c   1.000
_cell.angle_alpha   90.00
_cell.angle_beta   90.00
_cell.angle_gamma   90.00
#
_symmetry.space_group_name_H-M   'P 1'
#
loop_
_entity.id
_entity.type
_entity.pdbx_description
1 polymer ?
#
loop_
_entity_poly.entity_id
_entity_poly.type
_entity_poly.pdbx_seq_one_letter_code
_entity_poly.pdbx_strand_id
1 'polypeptide(L)'
;MKFRTSDAHCPDDYDASPEPIKSKRFQVGIDCLSNATSHYILEKLKPRAVFNGHIHYSCQTWWPSPYNIYEWTLSSFSWRNIPQPAFLLVTVMSNDILVNKCFLPNEKTVIGSYVIAAFGVIFLLLYCLVSHLRYRQSVSSYQILTDKRD
;
A
#
# COMPACT_ATOMS: atom_id res chain seq x y z
N MET A 1 0.40 -15.34 13.09
CA MET A 1 1.44 -16.25 12.58
C MET A 1 1.00 -17.67 12.90
N LYS A 2 0.85 -18.54 11.89
CA LYS A 2 0.43 -19.94 12.04
C LYS A 2 1.53 -20.89 11.58
N PHE A 3 1.34 -22.19 11.76
CA PHE A 3 2.12 -23.19 11.03
C PHE A 3 1.73 -23.19 9.55
N ARG A 4 2.72 -22.94 8.69
CA ARG A 4 2.64 -23.08 7.24
C ARG A 4 4.05 -23.32 6.70
N THR A 5 4.17 -24.07 5.60
CA THR A 5 5.47 -24.44 5.04
C THR A 5 6.07 -23.34 4.16
N SER A 6 5.23 -22.60 3.43
CA SER A 6 5.58 -21.42 2.61
C SER A 6 4.30 -20.66 2.24
N ASP A 7 4.44 -19.57 1.48
CA ASP A 7 3.32 -18.81 0.90
C ASP A 7 3.00 -19.22 -0.54
N ALA A 8 3.54 -20.34 -1.02
CA ALA A 8 3.35 -20.84 -2.39
C ALA A 8 1.86 -21.05 -2.74
N HIS A 9 1.04 -21.45 -1.77
CA HIS A 9 -0.39 -21.67 -1.97
C HIS A 9 -1.22 -20.38 -1.94
N CYS A 10 -0.65 -19.26 -1.52
CA CYS A 10 -1.37 -17.99 -1.49
C CYS A 10 -1.72 -17.56 -2.93
N PRO A 11 -2.93 -17.02 -3.17
CA PRO A 11 -3.28 -16.48 -4.48
C PRO A 11 -2.36 -15.32 -4.84
N ASP A 12 -2.12 -15.13 -6.13
CA ASP A 12 -1.43 -13.92 -6.61
C ASP A 12 -2.34 -12.70 -6.47
N ASP A 13 -1.77 -11.61 -5.99
CA ASP A 13 -2.43 -10.32 -5.77
C ASP A 13 -1.37 -9.20 -5.81
N TYR A 14 -1.80 -7.95 -5.87
CA TYR A 14 -0.88 -6.80 -5.97
C TYR A 14 0.02 -6.61 -4.75
N ASP A 15 -0.42 -7.10 -3.59
CA ASP A 15 0.32 -7.08 -2.33
C ASP A 15 0.75 -8.47 -1.85
N ALA A 16 0.67 -9.49 -2.73
CA ALA A 16 1.17 -10.84 -2.47
C ALA A 16 2.68 -10.92 -2.71
N SER A 17 3.33 -11.89 -2.07
CA SER A 17 4.77 -12.12 -2.23
C SER A 17 5.07 -12.60 -3.66
N PRO A 18 6.06 -12.03 -4.36
CA PRO A 18 6.49 -12.55 -5.66
C PRO A 18 7.38 -13.79 -5.51
N GLU A 19 7.51 -14.57 -6.58
CA GLU A 19 8.53 -15.62 -6.64
C GLU A 19 9.95 -15.01 -6.74
N PRO A 20 10.98 -15.63 -6.13
CA PRO A 20 10.97 -16.92 -5.40
C PRO A 20 10.62 -16.81 -3.91
N ILE A 21 10.31 -15.61 -3.40
CA ILE A 21 10.08 -15.36 -1.97
C ILE A 21 8.82 -16.10 -1.51
N LYS A 22 7.78 -16.08 -2.34
CA LYS A 22 6.51 -16.78 -2.12
C LYS A 22 6.71 -18.27 -1.85
N SER A 23 7.56 -18.94 -2.63
CA SER A 23 7.85 -20.37 -2.47
C SER A 23 8.94 -20.69 -1.43
N LYS A 24 9.55 -19.69 -0.79
CA LYS A 24 10.58 -19.91 0.24
C LYS A 24 9.97 -20.64 1.45
N ARG A 25 10.65 -21.69 1.91
CA ARG A 25 10.24 -22.44 3.10
C ARG A 25 10.43 -21.63 4.37
N PHE A 26 9.43 -21.67 5.23
CA PHE A 26 9.44 -21.04 6.55
C PHE A 26 10.13 -21.91 7.60
N GLN A 27 10.89 -21.26 8.47
CA GLN A 27 11.50 -21.86 9.65
C GLN A 27 10.53 -21.81 10.83
N VAL A 28 10.23 -22.98 11.39
CA VAL A 28 9.38 -23.09 12.59
C VAL A 28 10.04 -22.38 13.77
N GLY A 29 9.27 -21.57 14.49
CA GLY A 29 9.72 -20.76 15.62
C GLY A 29 10.29 -19.38 15.23
N ILE A 30 10.58 -19.17 13.94
CA ILE A 30 11.08 -17.89 13.42
C ILE A 30 10.07 -17.27 12.44
N ASP A 31 9.72 -18.01 11.39
CA ASP A 31 8.85 -17.58 10.29
C ASP A 31 7.42 -18.15 10.39
N CYS A 32 7.22 -19.17 11.21
CA CYS A 32 5.91 -19.75 11.47
C CYS A 32 5.82 -20.38 12.87
N LEU A 33 4.62 -20.52 13.42
CA LEU A 33 4.43 -21.28 14.66
C LEU A 33 4.60 -22.78 14.40
N SER A 34 4.87 -23.55 15.46
CA SER A 34 4.83 -25.01 15.36
C SER A 34 3.41 -25.50 15.05
N ASN A 35 3.31 -26.68 14.45
CA ASN A 35 2.02 -27.29 14.15
C ASN A 35 1.19 -27.49 15.43
N ALA A 36 1.81 -28.05 16.48
CA ALA A 36 1.16 -28.28 17.77
C ALA A 36 0.66 -26.97 18.42
N THR A 37 1.46 -25.91 18.39
CA THR A 37 1.06 -24.61 18.95
C THR A 37 -0.10 -23.99 18.17
N SER A 38 -0.09 -24.11 16.84
CA SER A 38 -1.17 -23.58 16.00
C SER A 38 -2.50 -24.28 16.29
N HIS A 39 -2.49 -25.61 16.35
CA HIS A 39 -3.68 -26.39 16.73
C HIS A 39 -4.15 -26.07 18.15
N TYR A 40 -3.24 -25.97 19.11
CA TYR A 40 -3.57 -25.60 20.49
C TYR A 40 -4.29 -24.25 20.58
N ILE A 41 -3.80 -23.23 19.87
CA ILE A 41 -4.44 -21.89 19.86
C ILE A 41 -5.84 -21.97 19.24
N LEU A 42 -5.99 -22.64 18.10
CA LEU A 42 -7.27 -22.77 17.41
C LEU A 42 -8.30 -23.53 18.24
N GLU A 43 -7.89 -24.60 18.94
CA GLU A 43 -8.77 -25.38 19.81
C GLU A 43 -9.21 -24.61 21.06
N LYS A 44 -8.32 -23.81 21.64
CA LYS A 44 -8.62 -23.04 22.86
C LYS A 44 -9.45 -21.80 22.58
N LEU A 45 -9.14 -21.07 21.51
CA LEU A 45 -9.82 -19.81 21.20
C LEU A 45 -11.08 -20.01 20.37
N LYS A 46 -11.15 -21.08 19.58
CA LYS A 46 -12.25 -21.35 18.62
C LYS A 46 -12.64 -20.09 17.83
N PRO A 47 -11.68 -19.43 17.17
CA PRO A 47 -11.93 -18.16 16.51
C PRO A 47 -12.88 -18.34 15.32
N ARG A 48 -13.65 -17.31 14.99
CA ARG A 48 -14.48 -17.27 13.77
C ARG A 48 -13.68 -16.90 12.51
N ALA A 49 -12.53 -16.26 12.71
CA ALA A 49 -11.62 -15.77 11.67
C ALA A 49 -10.23 -15.56 12.29
N VAL A 50 -9.17 -15.70 11.49
CA VAL A 50 -7.80 -15.40 11.92
C VAL A 50 -7.24 -14.23 11.12
N PHE A 51 -6.72 -13.22 11.80
CA PHE A 51 -6.02 -12.09 11.19
C PHE A 51 -4.59 -12.05 11.73
N ASN A 52 -3.61 -11.90 10.84
CA ASN A 52 -2.19 -12.03 11.20
C ASN A 52 -1.32 -11.10 10.35
N GLY A 53 -0.10 -10.79 10.78
CA GLY A 53 0.97 -10.25 9.93
C GLY A 53 2.27 -11.03 10.12
N HIS A 54 3.15 -11.02 9.11
CA HIS A 54 4.50 -11.58 9.23
C HIS A 54 5.48 -10.99 8.20
N ILE A 55 5.49 -11.48 6.97
CA ILE A 55 6.48 -11.12 5.94
C ILE A 55 6.14 -9.85 5.16
N HIS A 56 5.22 -9.03 5.65
CA HIS A 56 4.76 -7.81 4.99
C HIS A 56 3.99 -7.98 3.67
N TYR A 57 3.70 -9.20 3.25
CA TYR A 57 2.87 -9.53 2.09
C TYR A 57 1.55 -10.17 2.52
N SER A 58 0.52 -10.04 1.68
CA SER A 58 -0.79 -10.60 1.97
C SER A 58 -0.90 -12.07 1.59
N CYS A 59 -1.80 -12.75 2.27
CA CYS A 59 -2.25 -14.09 1.91
C CYS A 59 -3.64 -14.33 2.49
N GLN A 60 -4.52 -14.94 1.70
CA GLN A 60 -5.80 -15.46 2.18
C GLN A 60 -5.79 -16.98 2.05
N THR A 61 -6.10 -17.68 3.14
CA THR A 61 -6.04 -19.14 3.18
C THR A 61 -7.19 -19.71 4.01
N TRP A 62 -7.61 -20.91 3.65
CA TRP A 62 -8.66 -21.65 4.33
C TRP A 62 -8.04 -22.71 5.25
N TRP A 63 -8.49 -22.74 6.50
CA TRP A 63 -8.21 -23.85 7.41
C TRP A 63 -9.25 -24.94 7.20
N PRO A 64 -8.85 -26.14 6.76
CA PRO A 64 -9.79 -27.24 6.57
C PRO A 64 -10.32 -27.75 7.92
N SER A 65 -11.15 -28.78 7.85
CA SER A 65 -11.65 -29.53 9.00
C SER A 65 -10.50 -29.85 9.99
N PRO A 66 -10.71 -29.69 11.31
CA PRO A 66 -11.99 -29.44 11.98
C PRO A 66 -12.37 -27.96 12.12
N TYR A 67 -11.49 -27.01 11.78
CA TYR A 67 -11.71 -25.60 12.13
C TYR A 67 -12.65 -24.89 11.16
N ASN A 68 -12.50 -25.12 9.85
CA ASN A 68 -13.35 -24.52 8.82
C ASN A 68 -13.43 -22.97 8.95
N ILE A 69 -12.28 -22.31 8.94
CA ILE A 69 -12.17 -20.85 9.11
C ILE A 69 -11.22 -20.23 8.09
N TYR A 70 -11.50 -18.98 7.74
CA TYR A 70 -10.59 -18.18 6.94
C TYR A 70 -9.51 -17.52 7.79
N GLU A 71 -8.33 -17.43 7.19
CA GLU A 71 -7.22 -16.64 7.69
C GLU A 71 -6.79 -15.60 6.66
N TRP A 72 -6.56 -14.38 7.15
CA TRP A 72 -6.00 -13.27 6.39
C TRP A 72 -4.66 -12.86 7.01
N THR A 73 -3.60 -12.97 6.23
CA THR A 73 -2.32 -12.31 6.50
C THR A 73 -2.34 -10.95 5.83
N LEU A 74 -2.11 -9.89 6.62
CA LEU A 74 -2.06 -8.52 6.12
C LEU A 74 -0.66 -8.20 5.60
N SER A 75 -0.64 -7.44 4.51
CA SER A 75 0.55 -6.79 3.99
C SER A 75 0.90 -5.53 4.81
N SER A 76 2.06 -4.90 4.53
CA SER A 76 2.40 -3.64 5.19
C SER A 76 1.43 -2.52 4.81
N PHE A 77 1.06 -1.70 5.79
CA PHE A 77 0.28 -0.49 5.55
C PHE A 77 1.10 0.65 4.90
N SER A 78 2.43 0.55 4.90
CA SER A 78 3.32 1.57 4.33
C SER A 78 4.24 1.01 3.26
N TRP A 79 4.79 1.90 2.43
CA TRP A 79 5.74 1.60 1.37
C TRP A 79 7.12 1.14 1.87
N ARG A 80 7.32 1.00 3.19
CA ARG A 80 8.63 0.64 3.76
C ARG A 80 9.13 -0.72 3.27
N ASN A 81 8.23 -1.69 3.12
CA ASN A 81 8.59 -3.08 2.84
C ASN A 81 8.08 -3.57 1.49
N ILE A 82 6.95 -3.03 1.02
CA ILE A 82 6.34 -3.42 -0.26
C ILE A 82 5.81 -2.17 -0.99
N PRO A 83 5.86 -2.14 -2.33
CA PRO A 83 5.42 -0.97 -3.10
C PRO A 83 3.90 -0.80 -3.12
N GLN A 84 3.14 -1.83 -2.77
CA GLN A 84 1.68 -1.85 -2.81
C GLN A 84 1.09 -2.05 -1.40
N PRO A 85 0.84 -0.99 -0.62
CA PRO A 85 0.29 -1.16 0.72
C PRO A 85 -1.19 -1.49 0.66
N ALA A 86 -1.68 -2.16 1.69
CA ALA A 86 -3.11 -2.39 1.88
C ALA A 86 -3.51 -2.40 3.37
N PHE A 87 -4.79 -2.25 3.61
CA PHE A 87 -5.42 -2.53 4.90
C PHE A 87 -6.70 -3.34 4.70
N LEU A 88 -7.16 -3.97 5.77
CA LEU A 88 -8.44 -4.67 5.78
C LEU A 88 -9.46 -3.85 6.54
N LEU A 89 -10.63 -3.64 5.93
CA LEU A 89 -11.83 -3.20 6.61
C LEU A 89 -12.64 -4.44 6.99
N VAL A 90 -12.72 -4.71 8.28
CA VAL A 90 -13.39 -5.89 8.83
C VAL A 90 -14.69 -5.47 9.52
N THR A 91 -15.81 -6.05 9.08
CA THR A 91 -17.12 -5.85 9.68
C THR A 91 -17.56 -7.16 10.33
N VAL A 92 -17.69 -7.16 11.66
CA VAL A 92 -18.08 -8.33 12.44
C VAL A 92 -19.56 -8.23 12.80
N MET A 93 -20.35 -9.19 12.34
CA MET A 93 -21.75 -9.37 12.70
C MET A 93 -21.91 -10.62 13.58
N SER A 94 -23.11 -10.83 14.13
CA SER A 94 -23.39 -12.01 14.99
C SER A 94 -23.11 -13.33 14.27
N ASN A 95 -23.49 -13.43 12.99
CA ASN A 95 -23.40 -14.68 12.22
C ASN A 95 -22.32 -14.68 11.14
N ASP A 96 -21.78 -13.51 10.77
CA ASP A 96 -20.86 -13.40 9.64
C ASP A 96 -19.73 -12.38 9.89
N ILE A 97 -18.64 -12.50 9.13
CA ILE A 97 -17.49 -11.60 9.14
C ILE A 97 -17.19 -11.21 7.69
N LEU A 98 -17.40 -9.94 7.37
CA LEU A 98 -17.08 -9.38 6.06
C LEU A 98 -15.69 -8.75 6.11
N VAL A 99 -14.86 -9.08 5.13
CA VAL A 99 -13.49 -8.59 5.02
C VAL A 99 -13.30 -7.96 3.65
N ASN A 100 -13.10 -6.64 3.63
CA ASN A 100 -12.76 -5.90 2.42
C ASN A 100 -11.28 -5.52 2.45
N LYS A 101 -10.53 -5.91 1.42
CA LYS A 101 -9.15 -5.47 1.23
C LYS A 101 -9.15 -4.15 0.47
N CYS A 102 -8.47 -3.14 1.02
CA CYS A 102 -8.36 -1.81 0.43
C CYS A 102 -6.89 -1.48 0.16
N PHE A 103 -6.57 -1.20 -1.10
CA PHE A 103 -5.23 -0.82 -1.52
C PHE A 103 -4.97 0.68 -1.33
N LEU A 104 -3.77 1.02 -0.89
CA LEU A 104 -3.26 2.38 -0.95
C LEU A 104 -2.64 2.65 -2.32
N PRO A 105 -2.43 3.93 -2.70
CA PRO A 105 -1.67 4.25 -3.91
C PRO A 105 -0.32 3.53 -3.92
N ASN A 106 0.05 2.96 -5.06
CA ASN A 106 1.35 2.33 -5.22
C ASN A 106 2.48 3.35 -5.00
N GLU A 107 3.62 2.91 -4.46
CA GLU A 107 4.78 3.77 -4.21
C GLU A 107 5.18 4.57 -5.47
N LYS A 108 5.19 3.90 -6.63
CA LYS A 108 5.52 4.53 -7.91
C LYS A 108 4.49 5.57 -8.31
N THR A 109 3.21 5.34 -8.03
CA THR A 109 2.14 6.31 -8.29
C THR A 109 2.30 7.54 -7.42
N VAL A 110 2.64 7.38 -6.14
CA VAL A 110 2.89 8.51 -5.22
C VAL A 110 4.10 9.32 -5.70
N ILE A 111 5.23 8.66 -5.97
CA ILE A 111 6.44 9.32 -6.49
C ILE A 111 6.13 10.04 -7.80
N GLY A 112 5.44 9.39 -8.73
CA GLY A 112 5.03 9.98 -10.01
C GLY A 112 4.16 11.23 -9.83
N SER A 113 3.22 11.21 -8.89
CA SER A 113 2.37 12.36 -8.59
C SER A 113 3.18 13.55 -8.06
N TYR A 114 4.20 13.31 -7.23
CA TYR A 114 5.08 14.36 -6.73
C TYR A 114 5.94 14.96 -7.84
N VAL A 115 6.46 14.13 -8.74
CA VAL A 115 7.25 14.59 -9.89
C VAL A 115 6.39 15.47 -10.82
N ILE A 116 5.18 15.03 -11.16
CA ILE A 116 4.25 15.81 -12.00
C ILE A 116 3.88 17.13 -11.32
N ALA A 117 3.58 17.10 -10.02
CA ALA A 117 3.25 18.30 -9.26
C ALA A 117 4.43 19.30 -9.24
N ALA A 118 5.66 18.82 -9.03
CA ALA A 118 6.85 19.65 -9.04
C ALA A 118 7.06 20.34 -10.40
N PHE A 119 6.94 19.59 -11.51
CA PHE A 119 7.01 20.18 -12.85
C PHE A 119 5.89 21.19 -13.11
N GLY A 120 4.66 20.91 -12.66
CA GLY A 120 3.54 21.85 -12.74
C GLY A 120 3.82 23.16 -12.00
N VAL A 121 4.35 23.09 -10.78
CA VAL A 121 4.75 24.28 -10.01
C VAL A 121 5.85 25.07 -10.71
N ILE A 122 6.90 24.39 -11.20
CA ILE A 122 7.99 25.05 -11.94
C ILE A 122 7.45 25.76 -13.19
N PHE A 123 6.60 25.09 -13.96
CA PHE A 123 5.99 25.67 -15.16
C PHE A 123 5.14 26.91 -14.83
N LEU A 124 4.34 26.85 -13.77
CA LEU A 124 3.55 28.00 -13.30
C LEU A 124 4.45 29.17 -12.87
N LEU A 125 5.53 28.91 -12.13
CA LEU A 125 6.48 29.95 -11.72
C LEU A 125 7.18 30.60 -12.92
N LEU A 126 7.60 29.80 -13.92
CA LEU A 126 8.18 30.32 -15.16
C LEU A 126 7.17 31.15 -15.96
N TYR A 127 5.93 30.69 -16.06
CA TYR A 127 4.85 31.44 -16.72
C TYR A 127 4.58 32.78 -16.02
N CYS A 128 4.50 32.80 -14.69
CA CYS A 128 4.35 34.01 -13.89
C CYS A 128 5.54 34.96 -14.07
N LEU A 129 6.77 34.43 -14.11
CA LEU A 129 7.97 35.24 -14.35
C LEU A 129 7.93 35.89 -15.74
N VAL A 130 7.63 35.12 -16.79
CA VAL A 130 7.56 35.62 -18.17
C VAL A 130 6.45 36.65 -18.33
N SER A 131 5.27 36.39 -17.77
CA SER A 131 4.15 37.35 -17.81
C SER A 131 4.47 38.64 -17.05
N HIS A 132 5.11 38.55 -15.88
CA HIS A 132 5.54 39.73 -15.13
C HIS A 132 6.63 40.53 -15.87
N LEU A 133 7.62 39.86 -16.48
CA LEU A 133 8.65 40.51 -17.30
C LEU A 133 8.03 41.22 -18.52
N ARG A 134 7.06 40.59 -19.18
CA ARG A 134 6.30 41.21 -20.29
C ARG A 134 5.50 42.43 -19.84
N TYR A 135 4.82 42.32 -18.70
CA TYR A 135 4.09 43.44 -18.11
C TYR A 135 5.03 44.62 -17.80
N ARG A 136 6.18 44.35 -17.16
CA ARG A 136 7.17 45.38 -16.82
C ARG A 136 7.78 46.05 -18.06
N GLN A 137 8.11 45.28 -19.09
CA GLN A 137 8.59 45.83 -20.37
C GLN A 137 7.53 46.74 -21.02
N SER A 138 6.27 46.32 -21.02
CA SER A 138 5.16 47.12 -21.56
C SER A 138 5.04 48.47 -20.83
N VAL A 139 5.03 48.47 -19.49
CA VAL A 139 5.01 49.70 -18.68
C VAL A 139 6.21 50.61 -18.96
N SER A 140 7.42 50.05 -19.06
CA SER A 140 8.63 50.83 -19.37
C SER A 140 8.59 51.48 -20.75
N SER A 141 8.04 50.80 -21.77
CA SER A 141 7.87 51.39 -23.11
C SER A 141 6.87 52.54 -23.13
N TYR A 142 5.79 52.46 -22.34
CA TYR A 142 4.82 53.56 -22.23
C TYR A 142 5.44 54.82 -21.62
N GLN A 143 6.29 54.69 -20.59
CA GLN A 143 6.95 55.84 -19.96
C GLN A 143 7.94 56.56 -20.89
N ILE A 144 8.68 55.83 -21.74
CA ILE A 144 9.61 56.44 -22.71
C ILE A 144 8.85 57.22 -23.81
N LEU A 145 7.65 56.77 -24.18
CA LEU A 145 6.83 57.45 -25.18
C LEU A 145 6.16 58.72 -24.67
N THR A 146 5.86 58.80 -23.37
CA THR A 146 5.35 60.03 -22.74
C THR A 146 6.45 61.07 -22.58
N ASP A 147 7.67 60.68 -22.19
CA ASP A 147 8.82 61.59 -22.02
C ASP A 147 9.30 62.24 -23.32
N LYS A 148 9.06 61.60 -24.49
CA LYS A 148 9.37 62.18 -25.81
C LYS A 148 8.30 63.14 -26.35
N ARG A 149 7.17 63.31 -25.66
CA ARG A 149 6.02 64.09 -26.16
C ARG A 149 5.84 65.43 -25.44
N ASP A 150 6.70 65.74 -24.47
CA ASP A 150 6.85 67.04 -23.82
C ASP A 150 8.07 67.79 -24.40
#